data_AF-A0A954XRT0-F1
#
_entry.id   AF-A0A954XRT0-F1
#
_cell.length_a   1.000
_cell.length_b   1.000
_cell.length_c   1.000
_cell.angle_alpha   90.00
_cell.angle_beta   90.00
_cell.angle_gamma   90.00
#
_symmetry.space_group_name_H-M   'P 1'
#
loop_
_entity.id
_entity.type
_entity.pdbx_description
1 polymer ?
#
loop_
_entity_poly.entity_id
_entity_poly.type
_entity_poly.pdbx_seq_one_letter_code
_entity_poly.pdbx_strand_id
1 'polypeptide(L)'
;MAVPNFQEFFDPLLRFAADGEVHTVGEAREALAAQMGISDEDRSEMLPSGTQSKFDNRVAWAKSYFVQAKVLESPSRGRLKITDRGRELLAQNNP
;
A
#
# COMPACT_ATOMS: atom_id res chain seq x y z
N MET A 1 -4.93 10.76 -13.98
CA MET A 1 -3.46 10.64 -14.09
C MET A 1 -3.16 9.15 -14.04
N ALA A 2 -2.38 8.59 -14.97
CA ALA A 2 -2.20 7.14 -15.04
C ALA A 2 -1.77 6.57 -13.66
N VAL A 3 -2.50 5.55 -13.17
CA VAL A 3 -2.19 4.90 -11.89
C VAL A 3 -0.72 4.46 -11.91
N PRO A 4 0.11 4.91 -10.95
CA PRO A 4 1.53 4.59 -10.90
C PRO A 4 1.80 3.08 -10.81
N ASN A 5 3.03 2.68 -11.06
CA ASN A 5 3.42 1.28 -10.85
C ASN A 5 3.47 0.94 -9.35
N PHE A 6 3.39 -0.34 -8.98
CA PHE A 6 3.27 -0.76 -7.58
C PHE A 6 4.45 -0.32 -6.70
N GLN A 7 5.63 -0.06 -7.28
CA GLN A 7 6.83 0.36 -6.54
C GLN A 7 6.67 1.76 -5.94
N GLU A 8 5.95 2.65 -6.63
CA GLU A 8 5.65 4.01 -6.16
C GLU A 8 4.76 4.01 -4.91
N PHE A 9 4.10 2.88 -4.61
CA PHE A 9 3.29 2.71 -3.41
C PHE A 9 4.09 2.24 -2.19
N PHE A 10 5.38 1.88 -2.33
CA PHE A 10 6.17 1.36 -1.21
C PHE A 10 6.36 2.39 -0.10
N ASP A 11 6.93 3.55 -0.41
CA ASP A 11 7.13 4.62 0.58
C ASP A 11 5.81 5.09 1.23
N PRO A 12 4.75 5.45 0.47
CA PRO A 12 3.52 5.93 1.10
C PRO A 12 2.80 4.83 1.90
N LEU A 13 2.89 3.55 1.50
CA LEU A 13 2.33 2.45 2.29
C LEU A 13 3.12 2.20 3.58
N LEU A 14 4.45 2.35 3.53
CA LEU A 14 5.30 2.21 4.71
C LEU A 14 5.03 3.33 5.72
N ARG A 15 4.91 4.57 5.23
CA ARG A 15 4.55 5.74 6.04
C ARG A 15 3.14 5.64 6.62
N PHE A 16 2.18 5.14 5.85
CA PHE A 16 0.82 4.90 6.34
C PHE A 16 0.80 3.96 7.55
N ALA A 17 1.57 2.86 7.51
CA ALA A 17 1.63 1.89 8.60
C ALA A 17 2.55 2.29 9.76
N ALA A 18 3.15 3.48 9.73
CA ALA A 18 4.20 3.89 10.67
C ALA A 18 3.72 4.07 12.11
N ASP A 19 2.42 4.26 12.34
CA ASP A 19 1.83 4.39 13.67
C ASP A 19 1.93 3.10 14.51
N GLY A 20 2.22 1.97 13.86
CA GLY A 20 2.35 0.69 14.54
C GLY A 20 1.03 -0.03 14.80
N GLU A 21 -0.09 0.52 14.35
CA GLU A 21 -1.42 -0.05 14.56
C GLU A 21 -1.78 -1.03 13.44
N VAL A 22 -2.83 -1.84 13.70
CA VAL A 22 -3.34 -2.76 12.69
C VAL A 22 -4.37 -2.03 11.83
N HIS A 23 -4.09 -1.88 10.54
CA HIS A 23 -5.01 -1.29 9.58
C HIS A 23 -5.64 -2.32 8.66
N THR A 24 -6.76 -1.94 8.06
CA THR A 24 -7.36 -2.62 6.92
C THR A 24 -6.70 -2.17 5.62
N VAL A 25 -6.74 -3.05 4.61
CA VAL A 25 -6.31 -2.70 3.25
C VAL A 25 -7.21 -1.61 2.65
N GLY A 26 -8.47 -1.49 3.09
CA GLY A 26 -9.37 -0.41 2.68
C GLY A 26 -8.89 0.96 3.16
N GLU A 27 -8.56 1.09 4.45
CA GLU A 27 -7.98 2.32 5.02
C GLU A 27 -6.68 2.71 4.30
N ALA A 28 -5.81 1.73 4.04
CA ALA A 28 -4.59 1.96 3.28
C ALA A 28 -4.87 2.50 1.87
N ARG A 29 -5.87 1.95 1.17
CA ARG A 29 -6.25 2.42 -0.17
C ARG A 29 -6.75 3.86 -0.15
N GLU A 30 -7.61 4.22 0.79
CA GLU A 30 -8.11 5.60 0.91
C GLU A 30 -6.97 6.58 1.23
N ALA A 31 -6.12 6.23 2.19
CA ALA A 31 -4.99 7.07 2.58
C ALA A 31 -3.98 7.25 1.43
N LEU A 32 -3.65 6.16 0.72
CA LEU A 32 -2.74 6.19 -0.42
C LEU A 32 -3.30 6.99 -1.59
N ALA A 33 -4.60 6.86 -1.89
CA ALA A 33 -5.25 7.64 -2.93
C ALA A 33 -5.19 9.14 -2.61
N ALA A 34 -5.48 9.51 -1.36
CA ALA A 34 -5.40 10.90 -0.90
C ALA A 34 -3.97 11.44 -0.94
N GLN A 35 -2.99 10.66 -0.46
CA GLN A 35 -1.57 11.08 -0.42
C GLN A 35 -0.98 11.25 -1.82
N MET A 36 -1.34 10.39 -2.77
CA MET A 36 -0.79 10.39 -4.12
C MET A 36 -1.64 11.17 -5.13
N GLY A 37 -2.77 11.76 -4.71
CA GLY A 37 -3.66 12.51 -5.58
C GLY A 37 -4.32 11.66 -6.67
N ILE A 38 -4.62 10.39 -6.38
CA ILE A 38 -5.28 9.48 -7.33
C ILE A 38 -6.77 9.84 -7.40
N SER A 39 -7.25 10.17 -8.59
CA SER A 39 -8.65 10.56 -8.81
C SER A 39 -9.59 9.35 -8.78
N ASP A 40 -10.88 9.59 -8.54
CA ASP A 40 -11.90 8.53 -8.57
C ASP A 40 -12.01 7.83 -9.94
N GLU A 41 -11.73 8.56 -11.02
CA GLU A 41 -11.65 7.99 -12.38
C GLU A 41 -10.48 6.99 -12.48
N ASP A 42 -9.30 7.37 -11.99
CA ASP A 42 -8.13 6.48 -11.99
C ASP A 42 -8.32 5.28 -11.04
N ARG A 43 -9.03 5.47 -9.92
CA ARG A 43 -9.41 4.37 -8.99
C ARG A 43 -10.38 3.38 -9.61
N SER A 44 -11.20 3.85 -10.56
CA SER A 44 -12.20 3.05 -11.27
C SER A 44 -11.65 2.39 -12.53
N GLU A 45 -10.44 2.75 -12.97
CA GLU A 45 -9.78 2.13 -14.13
C GLU A 45 -9.55 0.64 -13.88
N MET A 46 -10.18 -0.22 -14.69
CA MET A 46 -10.05 -1.67 -14.57
C MET A 46 -8.81 -2.21 -15.29
N LEU A 47 -8.24 -3.29 -14.76
CA LEU A 47 -7.28 -4.09 -15.53
C LEU A 47 -7.95 -4.72 -16.75
N PRO A 48 -7.20 -5.10 -17.81
CA PRO A 48 -7.75 -5.80 -18.96
C PRO A 48 -8.52 -7.09 -18.61
N SER A 49 -8.22 -7.71 -17.47
CA SER A 49 -8.94 -8.88 -16.96
C SER A 49 -10.37 -8.57 -16.48
N GLY A 50 -10.71 -7.30 -16.22
CA GLY A 50 -12.03 -6.86 -15.76
C GLY A 50 -12.36 -7.22 -14.31
N THR A 51 -11.44 -7.80 -13.55
CA THR A 51 -11.70 -8.34 -12.19
C THR A 51 -11.30 -7.40 -11.05
N GLN A 52 -10.31 -6.54 -11.27
CA GLN A 52 -9.79 -5.61 -10.27
C GLN A 52 -9.51 -4.27 -10.92
N SER A 53 -9.67 -3.19 -10.16
CA SER A 53 -9.12 -1.91 -10.58
C SER A 53 -7.59 -1.97 -10.58
N LYS A 54 -6.97 -1.19 -11.47
CA LYS A 54 -5.52 -1.08 -11.57
C LYS A 54 -4.96 -0.61 -10.23
N PHE A 55 -5.57 0.41 -9.62
CA PHE A 55 -5.17 0.94 -8.31
C PHE A 55 -5.18 -0.14 -7.21
N ASP A 56 -6.29 -0.86 -7.05
CA ASP A 56 -6.41 -1.91 -6.04
C ASP A 56 -5.37 -3.01 -6.21
N ASN A 57 -5.09 -3.36 -7.47
CA ASN A 57 -4.07 -4.33 -7.82
C ASN A 57 -2.66 -3.84 -7.46
N ARG A 58 -2.31 -2.57 -7.75
CA ARG A 58 -1.01 -2.00 -7.41
C ARG A 58 -0.78 -1.93 -5.91
N VAL A 59 -1.77 -1.51 -5.13
CA VAL A 59 -1.69 -1.51 -3.66
C VAL A 59 -1.56 -2.94 -3.11
N ALA A 60 -2.28 -3.91 -3.68
CA ALA A 60 -2.17 -5.30 -3.28
C ALA A 60 -0.77 -5.89 -3.55
N TRP A 61 -0.17 -5.55 -4.69
CA TRP A 61 1.22 -5.93 -4.98
C TRP A 61 2.20 -5.27 -4.01
N ALA A 62 2.08 -3.98 -3.76
CA ALA A 62 2.95 -3.26 -2.82
C ALA A 62 2.93 -3.92 -1.43
N LYS A 63 1.73 -4.20 -0.90
CA LYS A 63 1.55 -4.95 0.35
C LYS A 63 2.21 -6.32 0.28
N SER A 64 1.98 -7.08 -0.78
CA SER A 64 2.47 -8.46 -0.92
C SER A 64 4.01 -8.51 -0.89
N TYR A 65 4.68 -7.60 -1.59
CA TYR A 65 6.13 -7.48 -1.55
C TYR A 65 6.64 -7.13 -0.15
N PHE A 66 5.99 -6.19 0.56
CA PHE A 66 6.38 -5.88 1.94
C PHE A 66 6.16 -7.03 2.92
N VAL A 67 5.10 -7.81 2.74
CA VAL A 67 4.88 -9.02 3.55
C VAL A 67 5.97 -10.06 3.28
N GLN A 68 6.32 -10.29 2.02
CA GLN A 68 7.42 -11.20 1.64
C GLN A 68 8.76 -10.71 2.18
N ALA A 69 9.00 -9.40 2.17
CA ALA A 69 10.19 -8.75 2.72
C ALA A 69 10.17 -8.61 4.26
N LYS A 70 9.12 -9.09 4.94
CA LYS A 70 8.90 -8.96 6.39
C LYS A 70 8.89 -7.51 6.90
N VAL A 71 8.60 -6.54 6.04
CA VAL A 71 8.43 -5.11 6.37
C VAL A 71 7.04 -4.87 6.97
N LEU A 72 6.04 -5.55 6.40
CA LEU A 72 4.69 -5.61 6.95
C LEU A 72 4.37 -7.06 7.32
N GLU A 73 3.40 -7.24 8.22
CA GLU A 73 2.73 -8.50 8.46
C GLU A 73 1.23 -8.40 8.16
N SER A 74 0.56 -9.54 7.97
CA SER A 74 -0.88 -9.61 7.69
C SER A 74 -1.56 -10.41 8.81
N PRO A 75 -1.87 -9.79 9.96
CA PRO A 75 -2.36 -10.50 11.15
C PRO A 75 -3.68 -11.23 10.90
N SER A 76 -4.49 -10.74 9.95
CA SER A 76 -5.67 -11.45 9.44
C SER A 76 -5.93 -11.07 7.98
N ARG A 77 -6.92 -11.73 7.36
CA ARG A 77 -7.34 -11.42 5.98
C ARG A 77 -7.73 -9.94 5.87
N GLY A 78 -7.18 -9.27 4.87
CA GLY A 78 -7.48 -7.86 4.59
C GLY A 78 -6.89 -6.86 5.59
N ARG A 79 -6.03 -7.29 6.52
CA ARG A 79 -5.34 -6.39 7.48
C ARG A 79 -3.84 -6.35 7.24
N LEU A 80 -3.18 -5.30 7.71
CA LEU A 80 -1.73 -5.11 7.66
C LEU A 80 -1.24 -4.37 8.91
N LYS A 81 0.01 -4.62 9.30
CA LYS A 81 0.71 -3.93 10.39
C LYS A 81 2.20 -3.84 10.07
N ILE A 82 2.87 -2.75 10.44
CA ILE A 82 4.33 -2.64 10.31
C ILE A 82 5.04 -3.54 11.33
N THR A 83 6.12 -4.19 10.90
CA THR A 83 7.00 -4.97 11.78
C THR A 83 8.14 -4.10 12.31
N ASP A 84 8.94 -4.63 13.24
CA ASP A 84 10.15 -3.94 13.69
C ASP A 84 11.12 -3.68 12.54
N ARG A 85 11.31 -4.66 11.63
CA ARG A 85 12.10 -4.48 10.40
C ARG A 85 11.54 -3.35 9.52
N GLY A 86 10.21 -3.22 9.43
CA GLY A 86 9.60 -2.12 8.69
C GLY A 86 9.87 -0.76 9.32
N ARG A 87 9.85 -0.67 10.65
CA ARG A 87 10.21 0.55 11.40
C ARG A 87 11.68 0.91 11.21
N GLU A 88 12.58 -0.08 11.22
CA GLU A 88 14.01 0.12 10.91
C GLU A 88 14.20 0.66 9.48
N LEU A 89 13.51 0.07 8.50
CA LEU A 89 13.56 0.54 7.11
C LEU A 89 13.06 1.98 6.98
N LEU A 90 11.98 2.32 7.66
CA LEU A 90 11.44 3.68 7.66
C LEU A 90 12.42 4.68 8.29
N ALA A 91 13.09 4.30 9.37
CA ALA A 91 14.10 5.15 10.03
C ALA A 91 15.35 5.36 9.15
N GLN A 92 15.74 4.38 8.34
CA GLN A 92 16.87 4.49 7.41
C GLN A 92 16.54 5.35 6.18
N ASN A 93 15.27 5.42 5.79
CA ASN A 93 14.79 6.20 4.64
C ASN A 93 14.43 7.66 4.98
N ASN A 94 14.79 8.13 6.18
CA ASN A 94 14.55 9.50 6.63
C ASN A 94 15.87 10.31 6.58
N PRO A 95 16.20 11.00 5.47
CA PRO A 95 17.35 11.92 5.44
C PRO A 95 17.15 13.16 6.31
#